data_AF-F3ZYD4-F1
#
_entry.id   AF-F3ZYD4-F1
#
_cell.length_a   1.000
_cell.length_b   1.000
_cell.length_c   1.000
_cell.angle_alpha   90.00
_cell.angle_beta   90.00
_cell.angle_gamma   90.00
#
_symmetry.space_group_name_H-M   'P 1'
#
loop_
_entity.id
_entity.type
_entity.pdbx_description
1 polymer ?
#
loop_
_entity_poly.entity_id
_entity_poly.type
_entity_poly.pdbx_seq_one_letter_code
_entity_poly.pdbx_strand_id
1 'polypeptide(L)'
;MESGSEKDEVREINPLIKYVINAGGAPSIQEGRLTERPKPGIEGRLFLDIDRGILYRDTKFQWIELRLGPQGPRGLRGPSGLPGAPGPAGPPGPAGPGVFKWGPCIFWADSSAPGQGNGMPSDPYKSLQAAVDAAVSSPLAVTYGMRARCIVFIAGNSSFNEDIIIPPARHIQLLGLGPWVLGDASLEYFQSSVPRNITIQTSPAAEDYYQNQGPAFYARPVTVVGTFDNGTSVSTHTNYTNGALISGNIIFQNVATGDTSTTIEFQLLNARIAGNIIQSGHTGILNTYFHNSRLNNMEHNGLRFQRMIDCRVDGTVKASGYSEIANTWFRSNVTVGSAFTDVPPTGIYNSQFDTITWNGPLTLDTASNYYFVNSGSSLVGTKKILYSIV
;
A
#
# COMPACT_ATOMS: atom_id res chain seq x y z
N MET A 1 38.66 -40.18 23.10
CA MET A 1 37.62 -41.23 23.06
C MET A 1 36.52 -40.72 23.97
N GLU A 2 35.29 -40.44 23.56
CA GLU A 2 34.59 -40.54 22.28
C GLU A 2 33.51 -39.45 22.32
N SER A 3 33.29 -38.80 21.19
CA SER A 3 32.27 -37.80 20.96
C SER A 3 30.92 -38.47 20.69
N GLY A 4 29.92 -38.26 21.54
CA GLY A 4 28.53 -38.62 21.26
C GLY A 4 27.76 -37.42 20.74
N SER A 5 27.78 -37.20 19.43
CA SER A 5 26.87 -36.26 18.76
C SER A 5 25.53 -36.95 18.51
N GLU A 6 24.50 -36.55 19.25
CA GLU A 6 23.12 -36.90 18.93
C GLU A 6 22.70 -35.96 17.80
N LYS A 7 22.75 -36.46 16.57
CA LYS A 7 22.25 -35.76 15.39
C LYS A 7 20.73 -35.82 15.43
N ASP A 8 20.10 -34.68 15.63
CA ASP A 8 18.73 -34.43 15.17
C ASP A 8 18.64 -34.75 13.67
N GLU A 9 18.02 -35.88 13.34
CA GLU A 9 17.59 -36.17 11.98
C GLU A 9 16.45 -35.21 11.63
N VAL A 10 16.83 -34.05 11.09
CA VAL A 10 15.95 -33.29 10.20
C VAL A 10 15.55 -34.24 9.07
N ARG A 11 14.30 -34.70 9.07
CA ARG A 11 13.70 -35.34 7.89
C ARG A 11 13.76 -34.32 6.75
N GLU A 12 14.78 -34.40 5.93
CA GLU A 12 14.81 -33.75 4.62
C GLU A 12 13.56 -34.19 3.87
N ILE A 13 12.64 -33.25 3.66
CA ILE A 13 11.57 -33.42 2.66
C ILE A 13 12.30 -33.41 1.31
N ASN A 14 12.55 -34.61 0.80
CA ASN A 14 13.27 -34.83 -0.45
C ASN A 14 12.66 -33.96 -1.58
N PRO A 15 13.44 -33.15 -2.31
CA PRO A 15 12.92 -32.31 -3.40
C PRO A 15 12.41 -33.11 -4.62
N LEU A 16 12.39 -34.45 -4.54
CA LEU A 16 11.88 -35.37 -5.57
C LEU A 16 10.65 -36.18 -5.10
N ILE A 17 9.80 -35.64 -4.22
CA ILE A 17 8.56 -36.35 -3.82
C ILE A 17 7.62 -36.46 -5.02
N LYS A 18 7.64 -37.62 -5.68
CA LYS A 18 6.76 -37.96 -6.81
C LYS A 18 5.38 -38.46 -6.39
N TYR A 19 5.10 -38.53 -5.09
CA TYR A 19 3.88 -39.13 -4.57
C TYR A 19 3.46 -38.61 -3.18
N VAL A 20 2.16 -38.54 -2.93
CA VAL A 20 1.59 -38.32 -1.58
C VAL A 20 1.28 -39.68 -0.96
N ILE A 21 1.75 -39.95 0.26
CA ILE A 21 1.52 -41.21 0.99
C ILE A 21 0.37 -41.02 1.98
N ASN A 22 -0.54 -41.99 2.10
CA ASN A 22 -1.53 -41.96 3.20
C ASN A 22 -0.91 -42.44 4.53
N ALA A 23 -1.69 -42.33 5.62
CA ALA A 23 -1.31 -42.82 6.94
C ALA A 23 -0.97 -44.33 7.02
N GLY A 24 -1.19 -45.10 5.95
CA GLY A 24 -0.84 -46.52 5.83
C GLY A 24 0.46 -46.81 5.07
N GLY A 25 1.26 -45.80 4.73
CA GLY A 25 2.55 -46.00 4.05
C GLY A 25 2.45 -46.31 2.54
N ALA A 26 1.25 -46.29 1.97
CA ALA A 26 1.03 -46.52 0.53
C ALA A 26 0.83 -45.19 -0.22
N PRO A 27 1.45 -45.03 -1.42
CA PRO A 27 1.21 -43.88 -2.29
C PRO A 27 -0.29 -43.76 -2.62
N SER A 28 -0.90 -42.64 -2.25
CA SER A 28 -2.31 -42.32 -2.52
C SER A 28 -2.48 -41.58 -3.85
N ILE A 29 -1.50 -40.76 -4.24
CA ILE A 29 -1.40 -40.17 -5.57
C ILE A 29 0.05 -40.08 -6.00
N GLN A 30 0.34 -40.37 -7.26
CA GLN A 30 1.67 -40.22 -7.89
C GLN A 30 1.53 -39.37 -9.16
N GLU A 31 2.56 -38.61 -9.52
CA GLU A 31 2.63 -37.90 -10.80
C GLU A 31 3.88 -38.31 -11.60
N GLY A 32 3.78 -38.23 -12.93
CA GLY A 32 4.89 -38.52 -13.83
C GLY A 32 4.45 -38.66 -15.28
N ARG A 33 5.41 -38.96 -16.17
CA ARG A 33 5.12 -39.25 -17.58
C ARG A 33 4.34 -40.55 -17.71
N LEU A 34 3.53 -40.74 -18.75
CA LEU A 34 2.75 -41.99 -18.90
C LEU A 34 3.64 -43.24 -18.89
N THR A 35 4.84 -43.13 -19.47
CA THR A 35 5.83 -44.22 -19.53
C THR A 35 6.39 -44.60 -18.16
N GLU A 36 6.27 -43.73 -17.16
CA GLU A 36 6.73 -43.94 -15.79
C GLU A 36 5.62 -44.49 -14.89
N ARG A 37 4.40 -44.67 -15.42
CA ARG A 37 3.26 -45.18 -14.66
C ARG A 37 3.53 -46.64 -14.23
N PRO A 38 3.45 -46.96 -12.92
CA PRO A 38 3.73 -48.31 -12.42
C PRO A 38 2.67 -49.30 -12.91
N LYS A 39 2.98 -50.61 -12.85
CA LYS A 39 2.00 -51.65 -13.16
C LYS A 39 0.81 -51.59 -12.16
N PRO A 40 -0.42 -51.87 -12.61
CA PRO A 40 -1.58 -52.02 -11.73
C PRO A 40 -1.31 -53.07 -10.63
N GLY A 41 -1.85 -52.86 -9.44
CA GLY A 41 -1.70 -53.83 -8.36
C GLY A 41 -2.21 -53.41 -6.98
N ILE A 42 -2.55 -52.13 -6.79
CA ILE A 42 -3.11 -51.63 -5.53
C ILE A 42 -4.34 -50.82 -5.86
N GLU A 43 -5.51 -51.34 -5.48
CA GLU A 43 -6.79 -50.70 -5.73
C GLU A 43 -6.88 -49.32 -5.08
N GLY A 44 -7.37 -48.34 -5.82
CA GLY A 44 -7.64 -46.98 -5.31
C GLY A 44 -6.49 -46.00 -5.42
N ARG A 45 -5.28 -46.41 -5.82
CA ARG A 45 -4.20 -45.46 -6.11
C ARG A 45 -4.55 -44.54 -7.28
N LEU A 46 -4.08 -43.31 -7.23
CA LEU A 46 -4.22 -42.33 -8.29
C LEU A 46 -2.88 -42.06 -8.99
N PHE A 47 -2.92 -41.82 -10.30
CA PHE A 47 -1.75 -41.41 -11.09
C PHE A 47 -2.12 -40.24 -12.02
N LEU A 48 -1.41 -39.12 -11.91
CA LEU A 48 -1.53 -37.97 -12.80
C LEU A 48 -0.48 -38.07 -13.92
N ASP A 49 -0.94 -38.32 -15.15
CA ASP A 49 -0.10 -38.27 -16.36
C ASP A 49 0.14 -36.82 -16.76
N ILE A 50 1.35 -36.33 -16.55
CA ILE A 50 1.72 -34.93 -16.85
C ILE A 50 1.92 -34.69 -18.36
N ASP A 51 2.08 -35.73 -19.19
CA ASP A 51 2.20 -35.56 -20.64
C ASP A 51 0.84 -35.24 -21.28
N ARG A 52 -0.25 -35.75 -20.69
CA ARG A 52 -1.62 -35.59 -21.21
C ARG A 52 -2.57 -34.82 -20.30
N GLY A 53 -2.20 -34.56 -19.05
CA GLY A 53 -3.07 -33.95 -18.04
C GLY A 53 -4.25 -34.84 -17.63
N ILE A 54 -4.08 -36.17 -17.68
CA ILE A 54 -5.15 -37.15 -17.42
C ILE A 54 -4.92 -37.85 -16.08
N LEU A 55 -5.97 -37.92 -15.25
CA LEU A 55 -5.94 -38.67 -13.99
C LEU A 55 -6.40 -40.13 -14.20
N TYR A 56 -5.66 -41.07 -13.62
CA TYR A 56 -5.99 -42.49 -13.65
C TYR A 56 -6.21 -43.04 -12.24
N ARG A 57 -7.03 -44.09 -12.12
CA ARG A 57 -7.23 -44.88 -10.90
C ARG A 57 -6.82 -46.34 -11.11
N ASP A 58 -6.08 -46.91 -10.18
CA ASP A 58 -5.70 -48.32 -10.19
C ASP A 58 -6.87 -49.16 -9.65
N THR A 59 -7.27 -50.18 -10.42
CA THR A 59 -8.35 -51.13 -10.07
C THR A 59 -7.80 -52.47 -9.59
N LYS A 60 -6.51 -52.53 -9.21
CA LYS A 60 -5.72 -53.75 -8.94
C LYS A 60 -5.35 -54.54 -10.19
N PHE A 61 -6.19 -54.53 -11.23
CA PHE A 61 -5.98 -55.29 -12.47
C PHE A 61 -5.57 -54.41 -13.66
N GLN A 62 -6.02 -53.15 -13.67
CA GLN A 62 -5.70 -52.17 -14.72
C GLN A 62 -5.77 -50.74 -14.19
N TRP A 63 -5.12 -49.82 -14.91
CA TRP A 63 -5.34 -48.39 -14.73
C TRP A 63 -6.52 -47.95 -15.59
N ILE A 64 -7.55 -47.42 -14.94
CA ILE A 64 -8.69 -46.81 -15.62
C ILE A 64 -8.50 -45.30 -15.68
N GLU A 65 -8.81 -44.70 -16.83
CA GLU A 65 -8.87 -43.26 -16.99
C GLU A 65 -10.07 -42.71 -16.20
N LEU A 66 -9.85 -41.75 -15.30
CA LEU A 66 -10.92 -41.03 -14.62
C LEU A 66 -11.40 -39.90 -15.53
N ARG A 67 -12.33 -40.22 -16.42
CA ARG A 67 -13.10 -39.19 -17.14
C ARG A 67 -14.13 -38.60 -16.18
N LEU A 68 -14.17 -37.27 -16.04
CA LEU A 68 -15.35 -36.59 -15.50
C LEU A 68 -16.55 -37.03 -16.37
N GLY A 69 -17.50 -37.74 -15.76
CA GLY A 69 -18.51 -38.49 -16.51
C GLY A 69 -19.35 -37.60 -17.44
N PRO A 70 -19.88 -38.14 -18.55
CA PRO A 70 -20.83 -37.42 -19.38
C PRO A 70 -22.14 -37.15 -18.61
N GLN A 71 -22.80 -36.03 -18.90
CA GLN A 71 -24.14 -35.72 -18.43
C GLN A 71 -25.10 -36.87 -18.82
N GLY A 72 -25.96 -37.32 -17.88
CA GLY A 72 -26.80 -38.51 -18.06
C GLY A 72 -27.72 -38.48 -19.30
N PRO A 73 -28.13 -39.66 -19.83
CA PRO A 73 -28.78 -39.75 -21.13
C PRO A 73 -30.17 -39.09 -21.15
N ARG A 74 -30.42 -38.29 -22.19
CA ARG A 74 -31.74 -37.75 -22.54
C ARG A 74 -32.55 -38.84 -23.25
N GLY A 75 -33.83 -39.01 -22.90
CA GLY A 75 -34.72 -40.05 -23.46
C GLY A 75 -34.81 -40.04 -25.00
N LEU A 76 -35.13 -41.21 -25.58
CA LEU A 76 -35.15 -41.45 -27.03
C LEU A 76 -36.00 -40.41 -27.78
N ARG A 77 -35.40 -39.77 -28.78
CA ARG A 77 -36.02 -38.77 -29.67
C ARG A 77 -36.69 -39.49 -30.85
N GLY A 78 -37.96 -39.15 -31.13
CA GLY A 78 -38.70 -39.63 -32.31
C GLY A 78 -38.06 -39.21 -33.64
N PRO A 79 -38.52 -39.75 -34.79
CA PRO A 79 -37.92 -39.50 -36.10
C PRO A 79 -37.84 -38.00 -36.41
N SER A 80 -36.71 -37.60 -37.00
CA SER A 80 -36.35 -36.21 -37.24
C SER A 80 -37.38 -35.49 -38.12
N GLY A 81 -38.00 -34.43 -37.57
CA GLY A 81 -38.70 -33.45 -38.38
C GLY A 81 -37.73 -32.71 -39.31
N LEU A 82 -38.27 -32.18 -40.41
CA LEU A 82 -37.53 -31.34 -41.36
C LEU A 82 -36.73 -30.25 -40.62
N PRO A 83 -35.51 -29.90 -41.07
CA PRO A 83 -34.72 -28.84 -40.45
C PRO A 83 -35.55 -27.56 -40.36
N GLY A 84 -35.79 -27.09 -39.13
CA GLY A 84 -36.44 -25.80 -38.90
C GLY A 84 -35.57 -24.69 -39.51
N ALA A 85 -36.23 -23.64 -40.02
CA ALA A 85 -35.54 -22.44 -40.47
C ALA A 85 -34.56 -21.97 -39.38
N PRO A 86 -33.35 -21.49 -39.74
CA PRO A 86 -32.41 -20.95 -38.78
C PRO A 86 -33.12 -19.96 -37.86
N GLY A 87 -33.00 -20.15 -36.55
CA GLY A 87 -33.56 -19.21 -35.58
C GLY A 87 -32.98 -17.82 -35.83
N PRO A 88 -33.73 -16.75 -35.53
CA PRO A 88 -33.16 -15.41 -35.56
C PRO A 88 -31.87 -15.41 -34.72
N ALA A 89 -30.83 -14.76 -35.23
CA ALA A 89 -29.61 -14.57 -34.48
C ALA A 89 -29.96 -14.07 -33.08
N GLY A 90 -29.39 -14.69 -32.04
CA GLY A 90 -29.58 -14.21 -30.68
C GLY A 90 -29.22 -12.72 -30.62
N PRO A 91 -29.87 -11.91 -29.76
CA PRO A 91 -29.44 -10.55 -29.57
C PRO A 91 -27.93 -10.55 -29.30
N PRO A 92 -27.16 -9.62 -29.90
CA PRO A 92 -25.76 -9.46 -29.55
C PRO A 92 -25.62 -9.52 -28.03
N GLY A 93 -24.66 -10.30 -27.53
CA GLY A 93 -24.34 -10.27 -26.11
C GLY A 93 -24.15 -8.81 -25.69
N PRO A 94 -24.49 -8.44 -24.44
CA PRO A 94 -24.20 -7.10 -23.96
C PRO A 94 -22.74 -6.80 -24.29
N ALA A 95 -22.46 -5.61 -24.82
CA ALA A 95 -21.10 -5.19 -25.09
C ALA A 95 -20.29 -5.50 -23.82
N GLY A 96 -19.33 -6.43 -23.91
CA GLY A 96 -18.38 -6.67 -22.81
C GLY A 96 -17.82 -5.31 -22.41
N PRO A 97 -17.60 -5.03 -21.11
CA PRO A 97 -17.48 -3.70 -20.55
C PRO A 97 -16.69 -2.80 -21.48
N GLY A 98 -17.42 -2.03 -22.31
CA GLY A 98 -16.82 -1.30 -23.41
C GLY A 98 -15.86 -0.30 -22.80
N VAL A 99 -14.60 -0.28 -23.25
CA VAL A 99 -13.51 0.62 -22.83
C VAL A 99 -13.65 1.01 -21.36
N PHE A 100 -12.94 0.35 -20.44
CA PHE A 100 -12.90 0.76 -19.03
C PHE A 100 -12.86 2.30 -18.94
N LYS A 101 -14.02 2.90 -18.62
CA LYS A 101 -14.14 4.34 -18.55
C LYS A 101 -13.54 4.71 -17.22
N TRP A 102 -12.25 5.04 -17.23
CA TRP A 102 -11.58 5.64 -16.08
C TRP A 102 -12.46 6.77 -15.56
N GLY A 103 -12.63 6.84 -14.24
CA GLY A 103 -13.41 7.92 -13.62
C GLY A 103 -12.87 9.28 -14.09
N PRO A 104 -13.71 10.32 -14.19
CA PRO A 104 -13.35 11.61 -14.81
C PRO A 104 -12.24 12.39 -14.08
N CYS A 105 -11.60 11.81 -13.06
CA CYS A 105 -10.46 12.39 -12.36
C CYS A 105 -9.32 11.38 -12.08
N ILE A 106 -9.10 10.43 -13.00
CA ILE A 106 -7.99 9.48 -12.92
C ILE A 106 -7.03 9.72 -14.07
N PHE A 107 -5.77 9.98 -13.76
CA PHE A 107 -4.71 10.29 -14.73
C PHE A 107 -3.46 9.45 -14.47
N TRP A 108 -2.63 9.31 -15.50
CA TRP A 108 -1.39 8.53 -15.46
C TRP A 108 -0.19 9.44 -15.66
N ALA A 109 0.89 9.18 -14.93
CA ALA A 109 2.18 9.84 -15.09
C ALA A 109 3.30 8.81 -15.22
N ASP A 110 4.22 9.04 -16.15
CA ASP A 110 5.40 8.22 -16.40
C ASP A 110 6.53 9.12 -16.92
N SER A 111 7.62 9.26 -16.16
CA SER A 111 8.74 10.12 -16.56
C SER A 111 9.44 9.65 -17.85
N SER A 112 9.26 8.38 -18.22
CA SER A 112 9.80 7.80 -19.44
C SER A 112 8.91 7.99 -20.68
N ALA A 113 7.73 8.61 -20.52
CA ALA A 113 6.81 8.86 -21.61
C ALA A 113 7.50 9.61 -22.78
N PRO A 114 7.21 9.23 -24.04
CA PRO A 114 7.90 9.77 -25.21
C PRO A 114 7.54 11.24 -25.49
N GLY A 115 6.36 11.68 -25.05
CA GLY A 115 5.86 13.05 -25.22
C GLY A 115 5.08 13.51 -24.01
N GLN A 116 4.40 14.66 -24.11
CA GLN A 116 3.65 15.22 -22.98
C GLN A 116 2.57 14.28 -22.45
N GLY A 117 1.93 13.49 -23.32
CA GLY A 117 0.85 12.56 -22.97
C GLY A 117 -0.50 13.23 -22.76
N ASN A 118 -1.55 12.42 -22.69
CA ASN A 118 -2.92 12.83 -22.38
C ASN A 118 -3.43 12.28 -21.04
N GLY A 119 -2.58 11.58 -20.31
CA GLY A 119 -2.89 11.03 -18.98
C GLY A 119 -3.68 9.73 -19.01
N MET A 120 -3.88 9.10 -20.17
CA MET A 120 -4.37 7.72 -20.26
C MET A 120 -3.22 6.73 -19.98
N PRO A 121 -3.51 5.48 -19.55
CA PRO A 121 -2.46 4.49 -19.35
C PRO A 121 -1.61 4.21 -20.60
N SER A 122 -2.21 4.34 -21.80
CA SER A 122 -1.51 4.15 -23.08
C SER A 122 -0.73 5.38 -23.55
N ASP A 123 -0.96 6.54 -22.93
CA ASP A 123 -0.32 7.82 -23.27
C ASP A 123 -0.19 8.71 -22.01
N PRO A 124 0.61 8.25 -21.02
CA PRO A 124 0.70 8.88 -19.71
C PRO A 124 1.40 10.24 -19.79
N TYR A 125 1.12 11.12 -18.83
CA TYR A 125 1.82 12.39 -18.73
C TYR A 125 3.31 12.20 -18.40
N LYS A 126 4.20 12.89 -19.12
CA LYS A 126 5.64 12.89 -18.79
C LYS A 126 5.99 13.67 -17.52
N SER A 127 5.22 14.72 -17.25
CA SER A 127 5.36 15.55 -16.06
C SER A 127 4.32 15.11 -15.03
N LEU A 128 4.77 14.91 -13.79
CA LEU A 128 3.89 14.66 -12.66
C LEU A 128 3.07 15.91 -12.33
N GLN A 129 3.64 17.11 -12.45
CA GLN A 129 2.87 18.35 -12.26
C GLN A 129 1.75 18.46 -13.30
N ALA A 130 2.01 18.14 -14.57
CA ALA A 130 0.98 18.16 -15.60
C ALA A 130 -0.16 17.16 -15.30
N ALA A 131 0.17 15.98 -14.76
CA ALA A 131 -0.84 15.01 -14.32
C ALA A 131 -1.65 15.52 -13.13
N VAL A 132 -0.99 16.18 -12.17
CA VAL A 132 -1.65 16.84 -11.03
C VAL A 132 -2.59 17.92 -11.53
N ASP A 133 -2.14 18.81 -12.42
CA ASP A 133 -2.94 19.88 -13.00
C ASP A 133 -4.17 19.33 -13.72
N ALA A 134 -4.00 18.29 -14.54
CA ALA A 134 -5.10 17.62 -15.23
C ALA A 134 -6.11 17.03 -14.24
N ALA A 135 -5.64 16.41 -13.15
CA ALA A 135 -6.48 15.89 -12.10
C ALA A 135 -7.27 17.01 -11.40
N VAL A 136 -6.59 18.01 -10.87
CA VAL A 136 -7.22 19.06 -10.05
C VAL A 136 -8.07 20.06 -10.84
N SER A 137 -7.94 20.07 -12.17
CA SER A 137 -8.75 20.87 -13.10
C SER A 137 -9.80 20.06 -13.88
N SER A 138 -9.89 18.75 -13.65
CA SER A 138 -10.87 17.91 -14.32
C SER A 138 -12.32 18.40 -14.07
N PRO A 139 -13.28 18.11 -14.97
CA PRO A 139 -14.67 18.51 -14.77
C PRO A 139 -15.24 18.06 -13.43
N LEU A 140 -14.83 16.88 -12.94
CA LEU A 140 -15.23 16.37 -11.63
C LEU A 140 -14.62 17.21 -10.50
N ALA A 141 -13.32 17.49 -10.56
CA ALA A 141 -12.62 18.30 -9.56
C ALA A 141 -13.16 19.73 -9.49
N VAL A 142 -13.49 20.34 -10.63
CA VAL A 142 -14.08 21.68 -10.69
C VAL A 142 -15.50 21.68 -10.11
N THR A 143 -16.30 20.65 -10.42
CA THR A 143 -17.70 20.57 -9.96
C THR A 143 -17.81 20.26 -8.47
N TYR A 144 -16.96 19.36 -7.97
CA TYR A 144 -17.12 18.77 -6.63
C TYR A 144 -15.99 19.14 -5.65
N GLY A 145 -14.91 19.78 -6.11
CA GLY A 145 -13.78 20.22 -5.29
C GLY A 145 -13.20 19.10 -4.43
N MET A 146 -13.18 19.31 -3.11
CA MET A 146 -12.68 18.34 -2.12
C MET A 146 -13.47 17.02 -2.08
N ARG A 147 -14.66 16.97 -2.67
CA ARG A 147 -15.44 15.73 -2.81
C ARG A 147 -15.03 14.91 -4.04
N ALA A 148 -14.35 15.51 -5.01
CA ALA A 148 -13.79 14.79 -6.14
C ALA A 148 -12.52 14.05 -5.69
N ARG A 149 -12.59 12.71 -5.59
CA ARG A 149 -11.44 11.88 -5.26
C ARG A 149 -10.60 11.66 -6.51
N CYS A 150 -9.61 12.50 -6.70
CA CYS A 150 -8.73 12.46 -7.86
C CYS A 150 -7.52 11.58 -7.60
N ILE A 151 -7.10 10.83 -8.61
CA ILE A 151 -5.97 9.89 -8.51
C ILE A 151 -5.03 10.12 -9.69
N VAL A 152 -3.75 10.26 -9.38
CA VAL A 152 -2.66 10.16 -10.35
C VAL A 152 -1.96 8.84 -10.11
N PHE A 153 -2.10 7.91 -11.06
CA PHE A 153 -1.33 6.68 -11.10
C PHE A 153 0.06 6.98 -11.66
N ILE A 154 1.10 6.55 -10.93
CA ILE A 154 2.49 6.79 -11.31
C ILE A 154 3.10 5.46 -11.73
N ALA A 155 3.67 5.41 -12.94
CA ALA A 155 4.39 4.24 -13.42
C ALA A 155 5.59 3.94 -12.51
N GLY A 156 5.80 2.67 -12.19
CA GLY A 156 6.98 2.25 -11.43
C GLY A 156 8.27 2.62 -12.16
N ASN A 157 9.33 2.84 -11.39
CA ASN A 157 10.64 3.31 -11.85
C ASN A 157 10.63 4.73 -12.48
N SER A 158 9.56 5.51 -12.24
CA SER A 158 9.54 6.92 -12.66
C SER A 158 10.40 7.80 -11.77
N SER A 159 11.03 8.82 -12.36
CA SER A 159 11.78 9.87 -11.67
C SER A 159 11.39 11.25 -12.24
N PHE A 160 10.74 12.08 -11.44
CA PHE A 160 10.25 13.40 -11.86
C PHE A 160 11.10 14.51 -11.24
N ASN A 161 11.98 15.14 -12.01
CA ASN A 161 12.87 16.21 -11.54
C ASN A 161 12.19 17.59 -11.60
N GLU A 162 11.05 17.72 -10.93
CA GLU A 162 10.24 18.93 -10.86
C GLU A 162 9.61 19.08 -9.47
N ASP A 163 9.27 20.31 -9.08
CA ASP A 163 8.49 20.55 -7.85
C ASP A 163 7.00 20.34 -8.14
N ILE A 164 6.25 19.88 -7.13
CA ILE A 164 4.81 19.66 -7.22
C ILE A 164 4.06 20.69 -6.40
N ILE A 165 3.01 21.27 -6.97
CA ILE A 165 2.08 22.17 -6.31
C ILE A 165 0.67 21.59 -6.44
N ILE A 166 0.03 21.36 -5.30
CA ILE A 166 -1.37 20.95 -5.20
C ILE A 166 -2.16 22.17 -4.71
N PRO A 167 -3.12 22.69 -5.49
CA PRO A 167 -3.87 23.89 -5.11
C PRO A 167 -4.86 23.63 -3.98
N PRO A 168 -5.38 24.70 -3.33
CA PRO A 168 -6.35 24.58 -2.25
C PRO A 168 -7.65 23.86 -2.65
N ALA A 169 -8.36 23.38 -1.63
CA ALA A 169 -9.67 22.74 -1.79
C ALA A 169 -9.67 21.58 -2.80
N ARG A 170 -8.67 20.68 -2.70
CA ARG A 170 -8.55 19.47 -3.53
C ARG A 170 -8.38 18.22 -2.70
N HIS A 171 -8.87 17.10 -3.26
CA HIS A 171 -8.56 15.76 -2.81
C HIS A 171 -7.80 15.04 -3.92
N ILE A 172 -6.52 14.76 -3.71
CA ILE A 172 -5.67 14.10 -4.68
C ILE A 172 -4.84 12.98 -4.07
N GLN A 173 -4.66 11.90 -4.83
CA GLN A 173 -3.82 10.78 -4.45
C GLN A 173 -2.73 10.60 -5.50
N LEU A 174 -1.47 10.62 -5.09
CA LEU A 174 -0.30 10.34 -5.92
C LEU A 174 0.18 8.94 -5.58
N LEU A 175 -0.19 7.97 -6.41
CA LEU A 175 -0.03 6.55 -6.10
C LEU A 175 0.79 5.85 -7.18
N GLY A 176 1.98 5.42 -6.79
CA GLY A 176 2.83 4.57 -7.63
C GLY A 176 2.30 3.14 -7.74
N LEU A 177 2.36 2.60 -8.95
CA LEU A 177 2.19 1.15 -9.20
C LEU A 177 3.45 0.35 -8.83
N GLY A 178 4.56 1.05 -8.60
CA GLY A 178 5.80 0.57 -8.04
C GLY A 178 6.59 1.74 -7.46
N PRO A 179 7.86 1.53 -7.07
CA PRO A 179 8.74 2.60 -6.60
C PRO A 179 8.81 3.77 -7.57
N TRP A 180 8.83 4.99 -7.07
CA TRP A 180 9.01 6.20 -7.88
C TRP A 180 9.71 7.29 -7.08
N VAL A 181 10.37 8.22 -7.78
CA VAL A 181 11.17 9.28 -7.17
C VAL A 181 10.64 10.64 -7.62
N LEU A 182 10.39 11.53 -6.66
CA LEU A 182 10.32 12.96 -6.92
C LEU A 182 11.72 13.54 -6.79
N GLY A 183 12.37 13.82 -7.91
CA GLY A 183 13.77 14.18 -8.05
C GLY A 183 14.42 13.47 -9.23
N ASP A 184 15.75 13.51 -9.31
CA ASP A 184 16.54 12.93 -10.41
C ASP A 184 17.17 11.57 -10.08
N ALA A 185 17.07 11.10 -8.83
CA ALA A 185 17.58 9.81 -8.35
C ALA A 185 19.07 9.53 -8.70
N SER A 186 19.87 10.58 -8.93
CA SER A 186 21.20 10.48 -9.53
C SER A 186 22.31 10.09 -8.56
N LEU A 187 22.02 10.04 -7.26
CA LEU A 187 22.98 9.77 -6.19
C LEU A 187 22.74 8.40 -5.54
N GLU A 188 23.63 8.03 -4.62
CA GLU A 188 23.53 6.80 -3.84
C GLU A 188 22.15 6.66 -3.17
N TYR A 189 21.65 5.42 -3.08
CA TYR A 189 20.35 5.12 -2.50
C TYR A 189 19.17 5.83 -3.16
N PHE A 190 19.30 6.14 -4.46
CA PHE A 190 18.31 6.87 -5.26
C PHE A 190 18.02 8.26 -4.71
N GLN A 191 18.97 8.84 -3.98
CA GLN A 191 18.91 10.24 -3.59
C GLN A 191 19.00 11.14 -4.82
N SER A 192 18.46 12.35 -4.70
CA SER A 192 18.50 13.31 -5.79
C SER A 192 19.57 14.38 -5.56
N SER A 193 20.23 14.80 -6.63
CA SER A 193 21.24 15.87 -6.58
C SER A 193 20.61 17.23 -6.26
N VAL A 194 19.38 17.44 -6.73
CA VAL A 194 18.56 18.62 -6.45
C VAL A 194 17.28 18.16 -5.77
N PRO A 195 17.01 18.59 -4.52
CA PRO A 195 15.77 18.27 -3.83
C PRO A 195 14.55 18.87 -4.54
N ARG A 196 13.48 18.09 -4.62
CA ARG A 196 12.18 18.48 -5.18
C ARG A 196 11.06 18.31 -4.17
N ASN A 197 10.24 19.35 -4.05
CA ASN A 197 9.26 19.51 -2.99
C ASN A 197 7.86 19.16 -3.48
N ILE A 198 7.00 18.76 -2.54
CA ILE A 198 5.54 18.79 -2.71
C ILE A 198 5.00 19.93 -1.86
N THR A 199 4.33 20.88 -2.49
CA THR A 199 3.65 21.99 -1.81
C THR A 199 2.15 21.73 -1.85
N ILE A 200 1.55 21.54 -0.68
CA ILE A 200 0.11 21.38 -0.50
C ILE A 200 -0.42 22.74 -0.05
N GLN A 201 -1.17 23.39 -0.92
CA GLN A 201 -1.72 24.71 -0.66
C GLN A 201 -3.09 24.61 0.02
N THR A 202 -3.36 25.60 0.86
CA THR A 202 -4.64 25.78 1.57
C THR A 202 -5.13 27.20 1.41
N SER A 203 -6.45 27.36 1.48
CA SER A 203 -7.12 28.65 1.44
C SER A 203 -8.47 28.52 2.12
N PRO A 204 -8.67 29.11 3.31
CA PRO A 204 -9.95 29.07 4.02
C PRO A 204 -11.13 29.45 3.13
N ALA A 205 -11.00 30.54 2.35
CA ALA A 205 -12.06 30.99 1.45
C ALA A 205 -12.44 29.95 0.37
N ALA A 206 -11.46 29.20 -0.16
CA ALA A 206 -11.72 28.16 -1.14
C ALA A 206 -12.33 26.89 -0.50
N GLU A 207 -11.97 26.61 0.75
CA GLU A 207 -12.35 25.39 1.46
C GLU A 207 -13.73 25.53 2.15
N ASP A 208 -14.03 26.70 2.71
CA ASP A 208 -15.29 27.04 3.39
C ASP A 208 -16.51 26.87 2.48
N TYR A 209 -16.35 27.11 1.17
CA TYR A 209 -17.40 26.88 0.18
C TYR A 209 -18.00 25.46 0.28
N TYR A 210 -17.18 24.46 0.60
CA TYR A 210 -17.60 23.07 0.71
C TYR A 210 -18.02 22.68 2.13
N GLN A 211 -17.52 23.38 3.15
CA GLN A 211 -17.92 23.13 4.55
C GLN A 211 -19.33 23.65 4.84
N ASN A 212 -19.76 24.72 4.17
CA ASN A 212 -21.02 25.42 4.43
C ASN A 212 -22.24 24.89 3.63
N GLN A 213 -22.09 23.80 2.87
CA GLN A 213 -23.18 23.21 2.08
C GLN A 213 -24.09 22.26 2.90
N GLY A 214 -23.84 22.13 4.21
CA GLY A 214 -24.58 21.28 5.13
C GLY A 214 -23.81 20.01 5.52
N PRO A 215 -24.26 19.27 6.54
CA PRO A 215 -23.51 18.16 7.16
C PRO A 215 -23.22 16.99 6.20
N ALA A 216 -24.07 16.76 5.19
CA ALA A 216 -23.85 15.76 4.15
C ALA A 216 -22.72 16.14 3.16
N PHE A 217 -22.24 17.38 3.21
CA PHE A 217 -21.30 17.95 2.26
C PHE A 217 -19.98 18.41 2.90
N TYR A 218 -19.86 18.26 4.22
CA TYR A 218 -18.65 18.59 4.96
C TYR A 218 -17.47 17.73 4.47
N ALA A 219 -16.55 18.36 3.73
CA ALA A 219 -15.37 17.76 3.13
C ALA A 219 -14.12 18.55 3.50
N ARG A 220 -12.97 17.90 3.45
CA ARG A 220 -11.66 18.47 3.76
C ARG A 220 -10.67 18.21 2.63
N PRO A 221 -9.60 19.01 2.51
CA PRO A 221 -8.50 18.67 1.63
C PRO A 221 -7.88 17.36 2.08
N VAL A 222 -7.63 16.47 1.12
CA VAL A 222 -6.98 15.18 1.38
C VAL A 222 -5.86 14.99 0.39
N THR A 223 -4.65 14.78 0.88
CA THR A 223 -3.51 14.39 0.03
C THR A 223 -2.97 13.05 0.49
N VAL A 224 -2.88 12.11 -0.45
CA VAL A 224 -2.26 10.80 -0.23
C VAL A 224 -1.03 10.70 -1.13
N VAL A 225 0.12 10.32 -0.58
CA VAL A 225 1.35 10.09 -1.36
C VAL A 225 1.91 8.73 -1.00
N GLY A 226 2.21 7.92 -2.00
CA GLY A 226 2.74 6.59 -1.75
C GLY A 226 2.71 5.65 -2.95
N THR A 227 2.60 4.36 -2.65
CA THR A 227 2.42 3.28 -3.63
C THR A 227 1.23 2.40 -3.26
N PHE A 228 0.65 1.70 -4.23
CA PHE A 228 -0.40 0.71 -3.98
C PHE A 228 0.09 -0.49 -3.20
N ASP A 229 1.34 -0.89 -3.45
CA ASP A 229 1.99 -1.91 -2.63
C ASP A 229 2.50 -1.26 -1.34
N ASN A 230 1.88 -1.66 -0.22
CA ASN A 230 2.32 -1.30 1.13
C ASN A 230 3.33 -2.31 1.70
N GLY A 231 3.85 -3.21 0.86
CA GLY A 231 4.66 -4.37 1.23
C GLY A 231 5.94 -4.05 2.01
N THR A 232 6.26 -4.95 2.93
CA THR A 232 7.52 -5.01 3.66
C THR A 232 8.58 -5.67 2.79
N SER A 233 9.47 -4.90 2.18
CA SER A 233 10.64 -5.50 1.54
C SER A 233 11.59 -6.06 2.59
N VAL A 234 11.92 -7.35 2.44
CA VAL A 234 12.77 -8.12 3.36
C VAL A 234 14.26 -7.89 3.05
N SER A 235 14.70 -6.63 3.05
CA SER A 235 16.10 -6.27 2.82
C SER A 235 16.67 -5.47 3.99
N THR A 236 17.85 -5.87 4.47
CA THR A 236 18.66 -5.12 5.44
C THR A 236 19.07 -3.73 4.94
N HIS A 237 18.90 -3.47 3.64
CA HIS A 237 19.15 -2.21 2.97
C HIS A 237 17.84 -1.66 2.39
N THR A 238 16.93 -1.22 3.26
CA THR A 238 15.59 -0.70 2.95
C THR A 238 15.54 0.31 1.80
N ASN A 239 16.65 0.95 1.43
CA ASN A 239 16.69 1.96 0.37
C ASN A 239 16.53 1.42 -1.07
N TYR A 240 16.69 0.12 -1.32
CA TYR A 240 16.62 -0.45 -2.69
C TYR A 240 15.22 -0.88 -3.13
N THR A 241 14.23 -0.78 -2.24
CA THR A 241 12.90 -1.38 -2.41
C THR A 241 11.77 -0.52 -1.85
N ASN A 242 12.04 0.76 -1.55
CA ASN A 242 11.03 1.67 -1.01
C ASN A 242 9.98 2.01 -2.06
N GLY A 243 8.77 2.37 -1.62
CA GLY A 243 7.73 2.92 -2.49
C GLY A 243 8.07 4.33 -2.99
N ALA A 244 7.34 5.36 -2.57
CA ALA A 244 7.56 6.72 -3.02
C ALA A 244 8.79 7.35 -2.35
N LEU A 245 9.74 7.94 -3.10
CA LEU A 245 10.86 8.72 -2.56
C LEU A 245 10.68 10.20 -2.89
N ILE A 246 10.43 11.01 -1.86
CA ILE A 246 10.33 12.47 -1.98
C ILE A 246 11.69 13.06 -1.61
N SER A 247 12.42 13.61 -2.58
CA SER A 247 13.79 14.09 -2.35
C SER A 247 13.87 15.37 -1.52
N GLY A 248 12.86 16.24 -1.63
CA GLY A 248 12.74 17.49 -0.88
C GLY A 248 11.69 17.44 0.22
N ASN A 249 11.13 18.61 0.53
CA ASN A 249 10.17 18.81 1.59
C ASN A 249 8.73 18.50 1.16
N ILE A 250 7.90 18.17 2.13
CA ILE A 250 6.44 18.32 2.04
C ILE A 250 6.07 19.59 2.79
N ILE A 251 5.51 20.55 2.07
CA ILE A 251 5.29 21.93 2.53
C ILE A 251 3.78 22.17 2.61
N PHE A 252 3.30 22.53 3.80
CA PHE A 252 1.91 22.95 4.00
C PHE A 252 1.81 24.46 3.91
N GLN A 253 1.40 24.95 2.74
CA GLN A 253 1.35 26.36 2.41
C GLN A 253 -0.06 26.93 2.60
N ASN A 254 -0.21 28.04 3.33
CA ASN A 254 -1.43 28.86 3.21
C ASN A 254 -1.21 29.95 2.17
N VAL A 255 -2.11 30.05 1.20
CA VAL A 255 -2.05 31.09 0.15
C VAL A 255 -3.03 32.24 0.38
N ALA A 256 -3.89 32.14 1.41
CA ALA A 256 -4.81 33.21 1.78
C ALA A 256 -4.16 34.23 2.73
N THR A 257 -4.66 35.47 2.69
CA THR A 257 -4.27 36.53 3.63
C THR A 257 -5.20 36.54 4.85
N GLY A 258 -4.62 36.64 6.05
CA GLY A 258 -5.35 36.88 7.31
C GLY A 258 -5.85 35.63 8.04
N ASP A 259 -6.47 34.68 7.34
CA ASP A 259 -6.88 33.39 7.93
C ASP A 259 -5.97 32.25 7.43
N THR A 260 -5.50 31.45 8.39
CA THR A 260 -4.51 30.38 8.21
C THR A 260 -4.99 29.05 8.78
N SER A 261 -6.23 28.99 9.28
CA SER A 261 -6.73 27.90 10.11
C SER A 261 -7.69 26.99 9.34
N THR A 262 -7.13 26.10 8.53
CA THR A 262 -7.86 25.02 7.83
C THR A 262 -7.56 23.66 8.44
N THR A 263 -8.41 22.64 8.19
CA THR A 263 -8.11 21.26 8.60
C THR A 263 -7.77 20.42 7.37
N ILE A 264 -6.56 19.87 7.34
CA ILE A 264 -6.05 19.02 6.25
C ILE A 264 -5.96 17.58 6.74
N GLU A 265 -6.30 16.62 5.88
CA GLU A 265 -5.96 15.21 6.06
C GLU A 265 -4.80 14.84 5.13
N PHE A 266 -3.74 14.25 5.67
CA PHE A 266 -2.55 13.89 4.91
C PHE A 266 -2.11 12.46 5.20
N GLN A 267 -1.79 11.70 4.15
CA GLN A 267 -1.42 10.29 4.27
C GLN A 267 -0.13 9.98 3.52
N LEU A 268 0.73 9.18 4.17
CA LEU A 268 1.91 8.59 3.56
C LEU A 268 1.82 7.07 3.63
N LEU A 269 1.98 6.43 2.48
CA LEU A 269 1.88 4.98 2.32
C LEU A 269 3.15 4.47 1.66
N ASN A 270 3.98 3.72 2.40
CA ASN A 270 5.24 3.19 1.90
C ASN A 270 6.10 4.27 1.22
N ALA A 271 6.39 5.34 1.95
CA ALA A 271 7.08 6.50 1.43
C ALA A 271 8.30 6.89 2.27
N ARG A 272 9.35 7.37 1.61
CA ARG A 272 10.50 8.00 2.23
C ARG A 272 10.52 9.49 1.88
N ILE A 273 10.61 10.33 2.90
CA ILE A 273 10.88 11.76 2.73
C ILE A 273 12.34 12.01 3.11
N ALA A 274 13.14 12.43 2.14
CA ALA A 274 14.55 12.80 2.38
C ALA A 274 14.67 14.22 2.95
N GLY A 275 13.83 15.16 2.49
CA GLY A 275 13.64 16.46 3.12
C GLY A 275 12.73 16.36 4.36
N ASN A 276 12.00 17.43 4.65
CA ASN A 276 11.24 17.60 5.90
C ASN A 276 9.74 17.76 5.65
N ILE A 277 8.93 17.52 6.67
CA ILE A 277 7.53 17.96 6.69
C ILE A 277 7.46 19.32 7.42
N ILE A 278 7.12 20.39 6.71
CA ILE A 278 7.22 21.75 7.25
C ILE A 278 5.97 22.60 7.03
N GLN A 279 5.75 23.48 8.00
CA GLN A 279 4.74 24.53 7.94
C GLN A 279 5.21 25.73 7.09
N SER A 280 4.33 26.25 6.24
CA SER A 280 4.51 27.49 5.50
C SER A 280 3.24 28.35 5.56
N GLY A 281 3.06 29.06 6.67
CA GLY A 281 1.89 29.93 6.85
C GLY A 281 0.57 29.22 7.18
N HIS A 282 0.38 27.94 6.85
CA HIS A 282 -0.75 27.15 7.35
C HIS A 282 -0.60 26.93 8.87
N THR A 283 -1.60 27.24 9.68
CA THR A 283 -1.53 27.06 11.15
C THR A 283 -2.62 26.18 11.74
N GLY A 284 -3.59 25.78 10.91
CA GLY A 284 -4.69 24.92 11.30
C GLY A 284 -4.30 23.46 11.52
N ILE A 285 -5.29 22.60 11.69
CA ILE A 285 -5.08 21.19 12.02
C ILE A 285 -4.52 20.44 10.81
N LEU A 286 -3.48 19.66 11.03
CA LEU A 286 -2.92 18.74 10.05
C LEU A 286 -3.00 17.32 10.63
N ASN A 287 -4.06 16.60 10.27
CA ASN A 287 -4.25 15.20 10.65
C ASN A 287 -3.42 14.31 9.74
N THR A 288 -2.57 13.46 10.31
CA THR A 288 -1.69 12.60 9.53
C THR A 288 -1.84 11.11 9.83
N TYR A 289 -1.69 10.32 8.76
CA TYR A 289 -1.71 8.87 8.78
C TYR A 289 -0.49 8.36 8.04
N PHE A 290 0.48 7.83 8.76
CA PHE A 290 1.74 7.36 8.22
C PHE A 290 1.85 5.85 8.35
N HIS A 291 2.15 5.18 7.25
CA HIS A 291 2.26 3.73 7.17
C HIS A 291 3.53 3.35 6.43
N ASN A 292 4.32 2.45 7.02
CA ASN A 292 5.52 1.88 6.40
C ASN A 292 6.46 2.96 5.84
N SER A 293 6.60 4.08 6.56
CA SER A 293 7.20 5.30 6.02
C SER A 293 8.43 5.74 6.80
N ARG A 294 9.39 6.35 6.08
CA ARG A 294 10.61 6.91 6.65
C ARG A 294 10.58 8.43 6.56
N LEU A 295 10.67 9.07 7.72
CA LEU A 295 10.45 10.49 7.92
C LEU A 295 11.72 11.13 8.49
N ASN A 296 11.94 12.40 8.14
CA ASN A 296 13.03 13.21 8.68
C ASN A 296 12.47 14.22 9.70
N ASN A 297 12.88 15.49 9.67
CA ASN A 297 12.33 16.49 10.56
C ASN A 297 10.86 16.77 10.22
N MET A 298 10.05 16.93 11.26
CA MET A 298 8.64 17.30 11.14
C MET A 298 8.36 18.48 12.06
N GLU A 299 8.02 19.63 11.49
CA GLU A 299 7.72 20.85 12.26
C GLU A 299 6.48 21.54 11.69
N HIS A 300 5.38 21.38 12.42
CA HIS A 300 4.13 22.07 12.13
C HIS A 300 3.25 22.13 13.39
N ASN A 301 2.80 23.32 13.75
CA ASN A 301 2.10 23.59 15.03
C ASN A 301 0.80 22.81 15.16
N GLY A 302 0.08 22.61 14.06
CA GLY A 302 -1.14 21.80 14.01
C GLY A 302 -0.95 20.32 13.65
N LEU A 303 0.28 19.81 13.56
CA LEU A 303 0.54 18.41 13.18
C LEU A 303 0.02 17.44 14.23
N ARG A 304 -0.86 16.53 13.84
CA ARG A 304 -1.41 15.47 14.70
C ARG A 304 -1.13 14.12 14.09
N PHE A 305 -0.41 13.27 14.82
CA PHE A 305 -0.27 11.87 14.43
C PHE A 305 -1.55 11.15 14.78
N GLN A 306 -2.50 11.09 13.85
CA GLN A 306 -3.71 10.29 14.05
C GLN A 306 -3.36 8.80 14.03
N ARG A 307 -2.50 8.40 13.07
CA ARG A 307 -1.84 7.10 13.06
C ARG A 307 -0.40 7.20 12.56
N MET A 308 0.51 6.47 13.18
CA MET A 308 1.87 6.25 12.70
C MET A 308 2.24 4.81 12.94
N ILE A 309 2.33 4.00 11.89
CA ILE A 309 2.47 2.54 11.98
C ILE A 309 3.63 2.09 11.09
N ASP A 310 4.50 1.24 11.63
CA ASP A 310 5.67 0.68 10.92
C ASP A 310 6.57 1.78 10.34
N CYS A 311 6.74 2.88 11.09
CA CYS A 311 7.48 4.05 10.60
C CYS A 311 8.87 4.15 11.23
N ARG A 312 9.75 4.91 10.58
CA ARG A 312 11.03 5.34 11.15
C ARG A 312 11.17 6.85 11.05
N VAL A 313 11.50 7.50 12.16
CA VAL A 313 11.70 8.95 12.23
C VAL A 313 13.15 9.24 12.57
N ASP A 314 13.90 9.73 11.58
CA ASP A 314 15.33 10.06 11.71
C ASP A 314 15.57 11.48 12.25
N GLY A 315 14.61 12.39 12.05
CA GLY A 315 14.74 13.80 12.40
C GLY A 315 13.92 14.21 13.61
N THR A 316 14.10 15.46 14.04
CA THR A 316 13.37 16.03 15.19
C THR A 316 11.89 16.23 14.87
N VAL A 317 11.04 15.98 15.86
CA VAL A 317 9.59 16.11 15.75
C VAL A 317 9.07 17.24 16.64
N LYS A 318 8.29 18.13 16.06
CA LYS A 318 7.44 19.12 16.75
C LYS A 318 6.02 19.01 16.22
N ALA A 319 5.14 18.45 17.03
CA ALA A 319 3.76 18.20 16.68
C ALA A 319 2.81 18.73 17.77
N SER A 320 1.56 19.00 17.39
CA SER A 320 0.48 19.31 18.32
C SER A 320 0.21 18.14 19.27
N GLY A 321 0.31 16.91 18.77
CA GLY A 321 0.16 15.71 19.57
C GLY A 321 0.02 14.44 18.75
N TYR A 322 -0.34 13.35 19.42
CA TYR A 322 -0.48 12.02 18.82
C TYR A 322 -1.68 11.27 19.40
N SER A 323 -2.26 10.38 18.61
CA SER A 323 -3.28 9.42 19.00
C SER A 323 -2.64 8.02 19.10
N GLU A 324 -2.49 7.34 17.95
CA GLU A 324 -1.96 5.98 17.88
C GLU A 324 -0.60 5.94 17.17
N ILE A 325 0.43 5.44 17.85
CA ILE A 325 1.74 5.16 17.26
C ILE A 325 2.07 3.69 17.53
N ALA A 326 2.43 2.92 16.51
CA ALA A 326 2.76 1.51 16.63
C ALA A 326 3.98 1.15 15.79
N ASN A 327 4.80 0.20 16.26
CA ASN A 327 5.93 -0.37 15.52
C ASN A 327 6.87 0.70 14.93
N THR A 328 7.01 1.81 15.63
CA THR A 328 7.72 2.98 15.10
C THR A 328 9.03 3.20 15.85
N TRP A 329 10.09 3.55 15.12
CA TRP A 329 11.40 3.87 15.70
C TRP A 329 11.69 5.38 15.64
N PHE A 330 11.80 6.01 16.80
CA PHE A 330 12.23 7.40 16.95
C PHE A 330 13.73 7.50 17.21
N ARG A 331 14.43 8.29 16.40
CA ARG A 331 15.90 8.44 16.48
C ARG A 331 16.36 9.85 16.83
N SER A 332 15.41 10.74 17.12
CA SER A 332 15.67 12.13 17.49
C SER A 332 14.60 12.63 18.46
N ASN A 333 14.79 13.84 18.96
CA ASN A 333 13.94 14.46 19.97
C ASN A 333 12.51 14.63 19.45
N VAL A 334 11.55 14.47 20.36
CA VAL A 334 10.12 14.60 20.08
C VAL A 334 9.52 15.62 21.04
N THR A 335 8.81 16.59 20.49
CA THR A 335 8.00 17.56 21.24
C THR A 335 6.55 17.44 20.79
N VAL A 336 5.66 17.18 21.76
CA VAL A 336 4.23 17.03 21.55
C VAL A 336 3.45 17.82 22.59
N GLY A 337 2.36 18.47 22.17
CA GLY A 337 1.49 19.19 23.10
C GLY A 337 0.51 18.29 23.85
N SER A 338 0.12 17.15 23.28
CA SER A 338 -0.95 16.31 23.83
C SER A 338 -0.89 14.85 23.35
N ALA A 339 -1.53 13.97 24.13
CA ALA A 339 -1.92 12.62 23.70
C ALA A 339 -3.45 12.62 23.52
N PHE A 340 -3.93 12.50 22.29
CA PHE A 340 -5.33 12.65 21.91
C PHE A 340 -6.08 11.32 21.93
N THR A 341 -7.40 11.38 22.13
CA THR A 341 -8.31 10.22 21.99
C THR A 341 -9.10 10.25 20.68
N ASP A 342 -8.65 11.05 19.72
CA ASP A 342 -9.32 11.23 18.42
C ASP A 342 -9.42 9.91 17.65
N VAL A 343 -8.32 9.14 17.62
CA VAL A 343 -8.26 7.79 17.03
C VAL A 343 -7.77 6.81 18.08
N PRO A 344 -8.67 6.03 18.70
CA PRO A 344 -8.28 4.98 19.63
C PRO A 344 -7.53 3.83 18.92
N PRO A 345 -6.57 3.18 19.61
CA PRO A 345 -6.18 3.42 21.00
C PRO A 345 -5.10 4.52 21.14
N THR A 346 -5.22 5.35 22.19
CA THR A 346 -4.22 6.40 22.49
C THR A 346 -2.98 5.82 23.14
N GLY A 347 -1.82 5.96 22.50
CA GLY A 347 -0.55 5.54 23.07
C GLY A 347 0.48 5.19 22.02
N ILE A 348 1.64 4.76 22.52
CA ILE A 348 2.76 4.30 21.73
C ILE A 348 3.02 2.83 22.05
N TYR A 349 3.00 1.99 21.01
CA TYR A 349 2.96 0.53 21.12
C TYR A 349 4.10 -0.13 20.34
N ASN A 350 4.77 -1.10 20.95
CA ASN A 350 5.87 -1.86 20.32
C ASN A 350 6.89 -0.98 19.55
N SER A 351 7.23 0.18 20.12
CA SER A 351 8.08 1.20 19.50
C SER A 351 9.47 1.25 20.13
N GLN A 352 10.42 1.72 19.35
CA GLN A 352 11.82 1.84 19.74
C GLN A 352 12.25 3.31 19.78
N PHE A 353 13.25 3.58 20.62
CA PHE A 353 13.81 4.91 20.81
C PHE A 353 15.33 4.81 20.84
N ASP A 354 16.03 5.68 20.11
CA ASP A 354 17.43 5.97 20.40
C ASP A 354 17.51 6.80 21.70
N THR A 355 18.69 7.33 22.05
CA THR A 355 18.81 8.28 23.15
C THR A 355 18.17 9.62 22.76
N ILE A 356 16.93 9.83 23.18
CA ILE A 356 16.15 11.03 22.83
C ILE A 356 15.69 11.79 24.06
N THR A 357 15.24 13.03 23.83
CA THR A 357 14.40 13.77 24.78
C THR A 357 12.97 13.79 24.25
N TRP A 358 12.04 13.29 25.05
CA TRP A 358 10.60 13.46 24.82
C TRP A 358 10.07 14.61 25.66
N ASN A 359 9.50 15.62 25.02
CA ASN A 359 8.85 16.75 25.69
C ASN A 359 7.34 16.68 25.46
N GLY A 360 6.58 16.67 26.55
CA GLY A 360 5.12 16.51 26.55
C GLY A 360 4.66 15.18 27.17
N PRO A 361 3.34 14.91 27.13
CA PRO A 361 2.80 13.68 27.69
C PRO A 361 3.26 12.44 26.91
N LEU A 362 3.66 11.39 27.62
CA LEU A 362 4.19 10.15 27.07
C LEU A 362 3.41 8.95 27.61
N THR A 363 2.59 8.34 26.75
CA THR A 363 1.80 7.15 27.06
C THR A 363 2.36 5.95 26.29
N LEU A 364 2.86 4.95 26.99
CA LEU A 364 3.62 3.82 26.41
C LEU A 364 3.05 2.49 26.88
N ASP A 365 3.07 1.46 26.03
CA ASP A 365 2.99 0.07 26.51
C ASP A 365 4.28 -0.38 27.23
N THR A 366 4.24 -1.55 27.86
CA THR A 366 5.39 -2.11 28.59
C THR A 366 6.62 -2.29 27.71
N ALA A 367 6.45 -2.72 26.45
CA ALA A 367 7.54 -2.94 25.51
C ALA A 367 8.22 -1.62 25.10
N SER A 368 7.46 -0.62 24.70
CA SER A 368 7.99 0.70 24.34
C SER A 368 8.63 1.40 25.53
N ASN A 369 8.08 1.20 26.74
CA ASN A 369 8.69 1.70 27.97
C ASN A 369 10.06 1.08 28.24
N TYR A 370 10.23 -0.23 28.03
CA TYR A 370 11.52 -0.89 28.15
C TYR A 370 12.57 -0.24 27.23
N TYR A 371 12.23 -0.05 25.95
CA TYR A 371 13.14 0.60 24.99
C TYR A 371 13.46 2.05 25.37
N PHE A 372 12.46 2.83 25.78
CA PHE A 372 12.65 4.22 26.19
C PHE A 372 13.63 4.35 27.38
N VAL A 373 13.48 3.48 28.39
CA VAL A 373 14.36 3.50 29.58
C VAL A 373 15.76 3.00 29.22
N ASN A 374 15.87 1.89 28.49
CA ASN A 374 17.16 1.28 28.18
C ASN A 374 18.00 2.10 27.21
N SER A 375 17.39 2.91 26.34
CA SER A 375 18.13 3.82 25.46
C SER A 375 18.70 5.04 26.18
N GLY A 376 18.41 5.22 27.47
CA GLY A 376 18.81 6.40 28.24
C GLY A 376 18.00 7.65 27.86
N SER A 377 16.81 7.47 27.29
CA SER A 377 15.96 8.61 26.92
C SER A 377 15.47 9.38 28.14
N SER A 378 15.34 10.68 27.98
CA SER A 378 14.81 11.58 29.01
C SER A 378 13.39 12.04 28.67
N LEU A 379 12.59 12.27 29.72
CA LEU A 379 11.23 12.78 29.60
C LEU A 379 11.11 14.12 30.33
N VAL A 380 10.57 15.11 29.63
CA VAL A 380 10.09 16.38 30.19
C VAL A 380 8.57 16.39 30.03
N GLY A 381 7.84 15.93 31.05
CA GLY A 381 6.39 15.80 31.00
C GLY A 381 5.86 14.66 31.84
N THR A 382 4.59 14.30 31.63
CA THR A 382 3.94 13.20 32.34
C THR A 382 4.19 11.87 31.61
N LYS A 383 4.49 10.81 32.37
CA LYS A 383 4.62 9.44 31.85
C LYS A 383 3.43 8.60 32.30
N LYS A 384 2.83 7.85 31.39
CA LYS A 384 1.83 6.82 31.69
C LYS A 384 2.27 5.51 31.05
N ILE A 385 2.33 4.45 31.85
CA ILE A 385 2.57 3.10 31.35
C ILE A 385 1.23 2.38 31.24
N LEU A 386 0.91 1.94 30.04
CA LEU A 386 -0.23 1.10 29.74
C LEU A 386 0.11 -0.34 30.14
N TYR A 387 -0.85 -1.02 30.74
CA TYR A 387 -0.75 -2.44 31.10
C TYR A 387 0.36 -2.79 32.12
N SER A 388 0.77 -1.87 32.99
CA SER A 388 1.67 -2.24 34.09
C SER A 388 0.96 -3.21 35.02
N ILE A 389 1.47 -4.43 35.14
CA ILE A 389 1.08 -5.34 36.23
C ILE A 389 1.71 -4.74 37.48
N VAL A 390 0.86 -4.32 38.42
CA VAL A 390 1.26 -3.74 39.72
C VAL A 390 2.01 -4.76 40.55
#